data_AF-A0A2V7NE98-F1
#
_entry.id   AF-A0A2V7NE98-F1
#
_cell.length_a   1.000
_cell.length_b   1.000
_cell.length_c   1.000
_cell.angle_alpha   90.00
_cell.angle_beta   90.00
_cell.angle_gamma   90.00
#
_symmetry.space_group_name_H-M   'P 1'
#
loop_
_entity.id
_entity.type
_entity.pdbx_description
1 polymer ?
#
loop_
_entity_poly.entity_id
_entity_poly.type
_entity_poly.pdbx_seq_one_letter_code
_entity_poly.pdbx_strand_id
1 'polypeptide(L)'
;MPTLPVPLLRDAVARETARMSLRGAAEAISISPNGLRNFLNGAAPRSATRLKLERWLAGQGRVSRPPSVGQLVRLLNELSGDLSPKQTAQLGRDIAELLAEAYETRRLEPPRWVQELLRHFRPRGKAASEVA
;
A
#
# COMPACT_ATOMS: atom_id res chain seq x y z
N MET A 1 -10.80 13.41 -3.44
CA MET A 1 -9.87 13.96 -2.44
C MET A 1 -8.49 13.35 -2.65
N PRO A 2 -7.39 14.08 -2.40
CA PRO A 2 -6.06 13.50 -2.49
C PRO A 2 -5.84 12.50 -1.34
N THR A 3 -5.49 11.26 -1.65
CA THR A 3 -5.47 10.17 -0.64
C THR A 3 -4.07 9.78 -0.17
N LEU A 4 -3.03 10.07 -0.95
CA LEU A 4 -1.66 9.65 -0.64
C LEU A 4 -0.83 10.80 -0.05
N PRO A 5 -0.12 10.61 1.08
CA PRO A 5 0.92 11.53 1.52
C PRO A 5 1.91 11.84 0.39
N VAL A 6 2.29 13.12 0.23
CA VAL A 6 3.14 13.58 -0.88
C VAL A 6 4.45 12.79 -1.03
N PRO A 7 5.17 12.41 0.06
CA PRO A 7 6.35 11.55 -0.07
C PRO A 7 6.06 10.20 -0.72
N LEU A 8 4.97 9.53 -0.30
CA LEU A 8 4.57 8.23 -0.86
C LEU A 8 4.12 8.36 -2.33
N LEU A 9 3.41 9.44 -2.66
CA LEU A 9 3.05 9.76 -4.05
C LEU A 9 4.31 9.95 -4.91
N ARG A 10 5.30 10.69 -4.40
CA ARG A 10 6.55 10.97 -5.12
C ARG A 10 7.32 9.69 -5.41
N ASP A 11 7.49 8.85 -4.39
CA ASP A 11 8.19 7.57 -4.51
C ASP A 11 7.50 6.64 -5.51
N ALA A 12 6.17 6.59 -5.50
CA ALA A 12 5.40 5.76 -6.42
C ALA A 12 5.50 6.26 -7.86
N VAL A 13 5.37 7.58 -8.07
CA VAL A 13 5.52 8.18 -9.40
C VAL A 13 6.95 8.02 -9.91
N ALA A 14 7.97 8.15 -9.06
CA ALA A 14 9.38 7.96 -9.44
C ALA A 14 9.63 6.55 -10.01
N ARG A 15 9.08 5.52 -9.35
CA ARG A 15 9.23 4.12 -9.78
C ARG A 15 8.55 3.85 -11.11
N GLU A 16 7.30 4.28 -11.27
CA GLU A 16 6.60 4.08 -12.54
C GLU A 16 7.25 4.90 -13.66
N THR A 17 7.72 6.11 -13.37
CA THR A 17 8.48 6.93 -14.32
C THR A 17 9.77 6.24 -14.75
N ALA A 18 10.48 5.54 -13.86
CA ALA A 18 11.72 4.82 -14.20
C ALA A 18 11.51 3.61 -15.12
N ARG A 19 10.29 3.06 -15.17
CA ARG A 19 9.92 1.98 -16.10
C ARG A 19 9.58 2.49 -17.50
N MET A 20 9.41 3.79 -17.63
CA MET A 20 9.20 4.49 -18.89
C MET A 20 10.22 5.62 -19.03
N SER A 21 10.07 6.50 -20.01
CA SER A 21 10.87 7.72 -20.05
C SER A 21 10.20 8.83 -19.24
N LEU A 22 10.98 9.76 -18.70
CA LEU A 22 10.45 10.96 -18.02
C LEU A 22 9.45 11.71 -18.90
N ARG A 23 9.71 11.80 -20.21
CA ARG A 23 8.81 12.46 -21.16
C ARG A 23 7.51 11.67 -21.37
N GLY A 24 7.61 10.35 -21.54
CA GLY A 24 6.44 9.48 -21.69
C GLY A 24 5.55 9.49 -20.45
N ALA A 25 6.14 9.48 -19.25
CA ALA A 25 5.38 9.64 -18.00
C ALA A 25 4.69 11.00 -17.94
N ALA A 26 5.40 12.09 -18.24
CA ALA A 26 4.84 13.44 -18.19
C ALA A 26 3.66 13.61 -19.16
N GLU A 27 3.77 13.05 -20.36
CA GLU A 27 2.69 13.02 -21.35
C GLU A 27 1.47 12.23 -20.83
N ALA A 28 1.70 11.02 -20.29
CA ALA A 28 0.63 10.18 -19.73
C ALA A 28 -0.07 10.83 -18.52
N ILE A 29 0.64 11.62 -17.73
CA ILE A 29 0.10 12.39 -16.58
C ILE A 29 -0.53 13.72 -17.05
N SER A 30 -0.31 14.13 -18.30
CA SER A 30 -0.70 15.43 -18.85
C SER A 30 -0.13 16.61 -18.06
N ILE A 31 1.18 16.58 -17.81
CA ILE A 31 1.99 17.66 -17.20
C ILE A 31 3.28 17.88 -18.00
N SER A 32 3.97 18.99 -17.78
CA SER A 32 5.25 19.23 -18.46
C SER A 32 6.36 18.32 -17.92
N PRO A 33 7.33 17.89 -18.76
CA PRO A 33 8.49 17.11 -18.29
C PRO A 33 9.29 17.80 -17.18
N ASN A 34 9.40 19.13 -17.22
CA ASN A 34 10.01 19.90 -16.13
C ASN A 34 9.17 19.90 -14.87
N GLY A 35 7.84 19.98 -14.98
CA GLY A 35 6.92 19.85 -13.85
C GLY A 35 7.06 18.49 -13.17
N LEU A 36 7.14 17.41 -13.95
CA LEU A 36 7.39 16.07 -13.42
C LEU A 36 8.77 15.98 -12.76
N ARG A 37 9.85 16.45 -13.41
CA ARG A 37 11.21 16.44 -12.85
C ARG A 37 11.28 17.19 -11.52
N ASN A 38 10.73 18.40 -11.45
CA ASN A 38 10.73 19.22 -10.23
C ASN A 38 9.96 18.53 -9.11
N PHE A 39 8.83 17.90 -9.44
CA PHE A 39 8.13 17.06 -8.48
C PHE A 39 9.02 15.89 -8.03
N LEU A 40 9.62 15.10 -8.92
CA LEU A 40 10.50 14.00 -8.50
C LEU A 40 11.68 14.47 -7.61
N ASN A 41 12.15 15.70 -7.80
CA ASN A 41 13.23 16.32 -7.02
C ASN A 41 12.78 17.05 -5.73
N GLY A 42 11.51 16.93 -5.32
CA GLY A 42 11.06 17.42 -4.02
C GLY A 42 10.02 18.53 -4.05
N ALA A 43 9.70 19.11 -5.21
CA ALA A 43 8.68 20.16 -5.28
C ALA A 43 7.31 19.64 -4.83
N ALA A 44 6.57 20.47 -4.08
CA ALA A 44 5.21 20.16 -3.69
C ALA A 44 4.25 20.36 -4.89
N PRO A 45 3.42 19.36 -5.25
CA PRO A 45 2.48 19.50 -6.35
C PRO A 45 1.31 20.39 -5.93
N ARG A 46 0.87 21.29 -6.81
CA ARG A 46 -0.42 21.98 -6.66
C ARG A 46 -1.57 20.98 -6.72
N SER A 47 -2.74 21.33 -6.17
CA SER A 47 -3.91 20.42 -6.06
C SER A 47 -4.29 19.75 -7.38
N ALA A 48 -4.31 20.50 -8.49
CA ALA A 48 -4.61 19.97 -9.82
C ALA A 48 -3.55 18.96 -10.30
N THR A 49 -2.27 19.26 -10.09
CA THR A 49 -1.16 18.36 -10.44
C THR A 49 -1.20 17.10 -9.58
N ARG A 50 -1.48 17.24 -8.27
CA ARG A 50 -1.60 16.11 -7.35
C ARG A 50 -2.69 15.14 -7.79
N LEU A 51 -3.86 15.66 -8.18
CA LEU A 51 -4.97 14.84 -8.66
C LEU A 51 -4.60 14.07 -9.95
N LYS A 52 -3.87 14.70 -10.87
CA LYS A 52 -3.38 14.04 -12.09
C LYS A 52 -2.40 12.91 -11.76
N LEU A 53 -1.44 13.16 -10.86
CA LEU A 53 -0.46 12.17 -10.41
C LEU A 53 -1.13 10.96 -9.75
N GLU A 54 -2.08 11.20 -8.84
CA GLU A 54 -2.80 10.12 -8.14
C GLU A 54 -3.69 9.31 -9.08
N ARG A 55 -4.40 9.96 -10.01
CA ARG A 55 -5.23 9.26 -11.02
C ARG A 55 -4.37 8.41 -11.96
N TRP A 56 -3.28 8.98 -12.46
CA TRP A 56 -2.37 8.26 -13.34
C TRP A 56 -1.77 7.03 -12.63
N LEU A 57 -1.35 7.21 -11.37
CA LEU A 57 -0.80 6.13 -10.55
C LEU A 57 -1.84 5.03 -10.28
N ALA A 58 -3.09 5.40 -9.98
CA ALA A 58 -4.18 4.44 -9.83
C ALA A 58 -4.43 3.63 -11.12
N GLY A 59 -4.27 4.27 -12.29
CA GLY A 59 -4.36 3.63 -13.60
C GLY A 59 -3.17 2.73 -13.97
N GLN A 60 -2.01 2.86 -13.30
CA GLN A 60 -0.85 2.00 -13.58
C GLN A 60 -1.05 0.55 -13.11
N GLY A 61 -2.09 0.27 -12.30
CA GLY A 61 -2.66 -1.07 -12.10
C GLY A 61 -1.72 -2.16 -11.56
N ARG A 62 -0.47 -1.81 -11.23
CA ARG A 62 0.55 -2.75 -10.78
C ARG A 62 1.21 -2.14 -9.57
N VAL A 63 0.82 -2.64 -8.41
CA VAL A 63 1.55 -2.45 -7.16
C VAL A 63 2.95 -3.02 -7.39
N SER A 64 3.90 -2.15 -7.80
CA SER A 64 5.27 -2.48 -8.19
C SER A 64 6.03 -3.23 -7.09
N ARG A 65 5.59 -3.11 -5.85
CA ARG A 65 6.19 -3.73 -4.68
C ARG A 65 5.07 -4.23 -3.79
N PRO A 66 5.09 -5.49 -3.35
CA PRO A 66 4.15 -6.00 -2.35
C PRO A 66 4.02 -5.00 -1.18
N PRO A 67 2.81 -4.68 -0.72
CA PRO A 67 2.65 -3.82 0.44
C PRO A 67 3.42 -4.38 1.63
N SER A 68 4.01 -3.48 2.42
CA SER A 68 4.76 -3.87 3.62
C SER A 68 3.77 -4.25 4.72
N VAL A 69 3.86 -5.50 5.20
CA VAL A 69 3.06 -5.98 6.35
C VAL A 69 3.24 -5.06 7.56
N GLY A 70 4.46 -4.61 7.85
CA GLY A 70 4.73 -3.70 8.97
C GLY A 70 4.05 -2.33 8.82
N GLN A 71 3.98 -1.76 7.61
CA GLN A 71 3.26 -0.51 7.38
C GLN A 71 1.75 -0.69 7.53
N LEU A 72 1.21 -1.81 7.07
CA LEU A 72 -0.21 -2.14 7.24
C LEU A 72 -0.57 -2.34 8.71
N VAL A 73 0.23 -3.11 9.46
CA VAL A 73 0.03 -3.32 10.91
C VAL A 73 0.08 -2.00 11.66
N ARG A 74 1.03 -1.12 11.32
CA ARG A 74 1.10 0.22 11.91
C ARG A 74 -0.17 1.04 11.63
N LEU A 75 -0.65 1.06 10.38
CA LEU A 75 -1.89 1.76 10.02
C LEU A 75 -3.10 1.17 10.73
N LEU A 76 -3.17 -0.16 10.88
CA LEU A 76 -4.23 -0.82 11.64
C LEU A 76 -4.22 -0.37 13.09
N ASN A 77 -3.05 -0.33 13.74
CA ASN A 77 -2.92 0.18 15.11
C ASN A 77 -3.33 1.65 15.23
N GLU A 78 -2.97 2.49 14.24
CA GLU A 78 -3.36 3.90 14.20
C GLU A 78 -4.88 4.07 14.05
N LEU A 79 -5.54 3.26 13.20
CA LEU A 79 -6.98 3.27 12.99
C LEU A 79 -7.76 2.67 14.18
N SER A 80 -7.15 1.75 14.91
CA SER A 80 -7.76 1.05 16.04
C SER A 80 -7.36 1.63 17.39
N GLY A 81 -6.96 2.90 17.46
CA GLY A 81 -6.41 3.49 18.70
C GLY A 81 -7.34 3.37 19.91
N ASP A 82 -8.66 3.34 19.66
CA ASP A 82 -9.70 3.21 20.69
C ASP A 82 -10.12 1.76 20.96
N LEU A 83 -9.55 0.79 20.23
CA LEU A 83 -9.83 -0.64 20.38
C LEU A 83 -8.82 -1.30 21.32
N SER A 84 -9.26 -2.36 22.00
CA SER A 84 -8.33 -3.21 22.75
C SER A 84 -7.34 -3.91 21.80
N PRO A 85 -6.13 -4.26 22.26
CA PRO A 85 -5.16 -4.98 21.43
C PRO A 85 -5.70 -6.29 20.84
N LYS A 86 -6.61 -6.96 21.55
CA LYS A 86 -7.29 -8.18 21.09
C LYS A 86 -8.22 -7.90 19.92
N GLN A 87 -8.98 -6.80 19.98
CA GLN A 87 -9.86 -6.37 18.89
C GLN A 87 -9.06 -5.92 17.67
N THR A 88 -7.97 -5.18 17.86
CA THR A 88 -7.05 -4.82 16.76
C THR A 88 -6.44 -6.04 16.08
N ALA A 89 -6.00 -7.03 16.86
CA ALA A 89 -5.47 -8.27 16.31
C ALA A 89 -6.53 -9.09 15.57
N GLN A 90 -7.77 -9.10 16.05
CA GLN A 90 -8.89 -9.74 15.36
C GLN A 90 -9.21 -9.04 14.04
N LEU A 91 -9.30 -7.71 14.04
CA LEU A 91 -9.50 -6.93 12.81
C LEU A 91 -8.40 -7.21 11.77
N GLY A 92 -7.14 -7.27 12.20
CA GLY A 92 -6.02 -7.62 11.33
C GLY A 92 -6.14 -9.03 10.74
N ARG A 93 -6.65 -10.00 11.52
CA ARG A 93 -6.94 -11.36 11.06
C ARG A 93 -8.06 -11.37 10.03
N ASP A 94 -9.19 -10.72 10.33
CA ASP A 94 -10.36 -10.68 9.44
C ASP A 94 -9.99 -10.09 8.08
N ILE A 95 -9.16 -9.03 8.06
CA ILE A 95 -8.64 -8.44 6.82
C ILE A 95 -7.74 -9.42 6.07
N ALA A 96 -6.86 -10.14 6.76
CA ALA A 96 -5.95 -11.09 6.13
C ALA A 96 -6.69 -12.29 5.52
N GLU A 97 -7.69 -12.81 6.22
CA GLU A 97 -8.56 -13.92 5.78
C GLU A 97 -9.40 -13.48 4.58
N LEU A 98 -10.06 -12.32 4.65
CA LEU A 98 -10.84 -11.76 3.54
C LEU A 98 -9.98 -11.61 2.27
N LEU A 99 -8.75 -11.13 2.41
CA LEU A 99 -7.83 -11.00 1.27
C LEU A 99 -7.49 -12.35 0.66
N ALA A 100 -7.17 -13.36 1.47
CA ALA A 100 -6.85 -14.69 0.99
C ALA A 100 -8.04 -15.34 0.27
N GLU A 101 -9.23 -15.29 0.86
CA GLU A 101 -10.47 -15.79 0.28
C GLU A 101 -10.81 -15.12 -1.06
N ALA A 102 -10.54 -13.81 -1.19
CA ALA A 102 -10.77 -13.09 -2.44
C ALA A 102 -9.85 -13.56 -3.59
N TYR A 103 -8.61 -13.99 -3.30
CA TYR A 103 -7.72 -14.61 -4.29
C TYR A 103 -8.17 -16.04 -4.61
N GLU A 104 -8.49 -16.85 -3.60
CA GLU A 104 -8.94 -18.23 -3.77
C GLU A 104 -10.23 -18.33 -4.57
N THR A 105 -11.21 -17.44 -4.33
CA THR A 105 -12.46 -17.35 -5.09
C THR A 105 -12.20 -17.14 -6.59
N ARG A 106 -11.12 -16.46 -6.93
CA ARG A 106 -10.69 -16.22 -8.33
C ARG A 106 -9.74 -17.30 -8.85
N ARG A 107 -9.50 -18.36 -8.07
CA ARG A 107 -8.50 -19.42 -8.34
C ARG A 107 -7.11 -18.86 -8.57
N LEU A 108 -6.76 -17.80 -7.84
CA LEU A 108 -5.44 -17.20 -7.84
C LEU A 108 -4.72 -17.56 -6.55
N GLU A 109 -3.42 -17.80 -6.64
CA GLU A 109 -2.56 -17.97 -5.46
C GLU A 109 -2.45 -16.63 -4.70
N PRO A 110 -2.73 -16.61 -3.38
CA PRO A 110 -2.52 -15.42 -2.56
C PRO A 110 -1.06 -14.95 -2.63
N PRO A 111 -0.80 -13.66 -2.94
CA PRO A 111 0.55 -13.13 -2.98
C PRO A 111 1.30 -13.31 -1.65
N ARG A 112 2.63 -13.41 -1.72
CA ARG A 112 3.51 -13.63 -0.55
C ARG A 112 3.22 -12.70 0.64
N TRP A 113 2.94 -11.42 0.39
CA TRP A 113 2.64 -10.47 1.46
C TRP A 113 1.32 -10.77 2.19
N VAL A 114 0.33 -11.35 1.51
CA VAL A 114 -0.94 -11.81 2.12
C VAL A 114 -0.67 -13.00 3.02
N GLN A 115 0.18 -13.93 2.57
CA GLN A 115 0.60 -15.07 3.38
C GLN A 115 1.41 -14.64 4.62
N GLU A 116 2.27 -13.62 4.48
CA GLU A 116 3.00 -13.01 5.60
C GLU A 116 2.06 -12.29 6.57
N LEU A 117 1.02 -11.63 6.07
CA LEU A 117 -0.02 -10.98 6.87
C LEU A 117 -0.83 -12.01 7.69
N LEU A 118 -1.28 -13.09 7.04
CA LEU A 118 -1.93 -14.22 7.70
C LEU A 118 -1.05 -14.81 8.81
N ARG A 119 0.25 -14.97 8.54
CA ARG A 119 1.21 -15.47 9.53
C ARG A 119 1.37 -14.51 10.70
N HIS A 120 1.34 -13.20 10.46
CA HIS A 120 1.46 -12.18 11.50
C HIS A 120 0.29 -12.24 12.49
N PHE A 121 -0.94 -12.40 12.00
CA PHE A 121 -2.16 -12.43 12.83
C PHE A 121 -2.63 -13.83 13.24
N ARG A 122 -1.92 -14.88 12.80
CA ARG A 122 -2.17 -16.25 13.24
C ARG A 122 -2.06 -16.28 14.77
N PRO A 123 -3.06 -16.84 15.48
CA PRO A 123 -2.96 -16.98 16.92
C PRO A 123 -1.71 -17.82 17.22
N ARG A 124 -0.79 -17.29 18.01
CA ARG A 124 0.23 -18.12 18.65
C ARG A 124 -0.54 -19.06 19.58
N GLY A 125 -0.74 -20.30 19.15
CA GLY A 125 -1.30 -21.34 20.00
C GLY A 125 -0.51 -21.37 21.31
N LYS A 126 -1.22 -21.61 22.42
CA LYS A 126 -0.68 -21.81 23.78
C LYS A 126 0.72 -22.43 23.73
N ALA A 127 1.75 -21.62 23.88
CA ALA A 127 3.04 -22.13 24.34
C ALA A 127 2.87 -22.37 25.84
N ALA A 128 2.83 -23.66 26.22
CA ALA A 128 3.01 -24.17 27.58
C ALA A 128 2.12 -23.55 28.68
N SER A 129 0.84 -23.92 28.70
CA SER A 129 0.27 -24.35 29.98
C SER A 129 0.83 -25.75 30.26
N GLU A 130 1.18 -26.02 31.52
CA GLU A 130 1.81 -27.24 32.05
C GLU A 130 3.34 -27.23 32.09
N VAL A 131 3.88 -26.52 33.09
CA VAL A 131 4.87 -27.14 33.98
C VAL A 131 4.17 -27.24 35.33
N ALA A 132 3.89 -28.48 35.71
CA ALA A 132 3.35 -28.87 37.01
C ALA A 132 4.36 -28.62 38.14
#